data_AF-A0A0G1TBT2-F1
#
_entry.id   AF-A0A0G1TBT2-F1
#
_cell.length_a   1.000
_cell.length_b   1.000
_cell.length_c   1.000
_cell.angle_alpha   90.00
_cell.angle_beta   90.00
_cell.angle_gamma   90.00
#
_symmetry.space_group_name_H-M   'P 1'
#
loop_
_entity.id
_entity.type
_entity.pdbx_description
1 polymer ?
#
loop_
_entity_poly.entity_id
_entity_poly.type
_entity_poly.pdbx_seq_one_letter_code
_entity_poly.pdbx_strand_id
1 'polypeptide(L)' 'MKKKNEAYELTLIRTPLAVFLASYNQTIPSGFPRASTAMLRKFQGTHPTLFKHGDEWSVAQHRKKLMDWLSGGGNAV' A
#
# COMPACT_ATOMS: atom_id res chain seq x y z
N MET A 1 -6.84 23.75 -15.87
CA MET A 1 -6.13 22.51 -15.46
C MET A 1 -6.46 22.18 -14.00
N LYS A 2 -7.40 21.27 -13.68
CA LYS A 2 -7.73 20.89 -12.29
C LYS A 2 -8.21 19.42 -12.12
N LYS A 3 -7.66 18.46 -12.89
CA LYS A 3 -8.06 17.03 -12.76
C LYS A 3 -7.09 16.16 -11.96
N LYS A 4 -5.99 16.71 -11.43
CA LYS A 4 -4.95 15.91 -10.73
C LYS A 4 -5.19 15.72 -9.23
N ASN A 5 -6.11 16.46 -8.60
CA ASN A 5 -6.26 16.44 -7.14
C ASN A 5 -7.34 15.47 -6.62
N GLU A 6 -8.42 15.20 -7.36
CA GLU A 6 -9.48 14.28 -6.91
C GLU A 6 -8.96 12.84 -6.72
N ALA A 7 -8.13 12.34 -7.64
CA ALA A 7 -7.52 11.03 -7.50
C ALA A 7 -6.55 10.96 -6.29
N TYR A 8 -5.92 12.08 -5.93
CA TYR A 8 -5.04 12.15 -4.76
C TYR A 8 -5.84 12.16 -3.45
N GLU A 9 -6.94 12.92 -3.42
CA GLU A 9 -7.84 13.00 -2.26
C GLU A 9 -8.53 11.64 -2.01
N LEU A 10 -8.92 10.92 -3.06
CA LEU A 10 -9.43 9.54 -2.94
C LEU A 10 -8.36 8.55 -2.44
N THR A 11 -7.07 8.79 -2.73
CA THR A 11 -5.97 7.95 -2.19
C THR A 11 -5.61 8.25 -0.73
N LEU A 12 -6.16 9.34 -0.15
CA LEU A 12 -6.12 9.65 1.27
C LEU A 12 -7.24 8.97 2.07
N ILE A 13 -8.25 8.40 1.38
CA ILE A 13 -9.29 7.62 2.05
C ILE A 13 -8.63 6.43 2.72
N ARG A 14 -8.86 6.32 4.02
CA ARG A 14 -8.47 5.17 4.83
C ARG A 14 -9.31 3.99 4.37
N THR A 15 -8.66 3.00 3.78
CA THR A 15 -9.30 1.85 3.16
C THR A 15 -8.98 0.58 3.95
N PRO A 16 -9.91 -0.39 3.95
CA PRO A 16 -9.62 -1.72 4.44
C PRO A 16 -8.48 -2.37 3.64
N LEU A 17 -7.73 -3.28 4.28
CA LEU A 17 -6.63 -4.03 3.65
C LEU A 17 -7.01 -4.66 2.31
N ALA A 18 -8.22 -5.23 2.20
CA ALA A 18 -8.70 -5.86 0.96
C ALA A 18 -8.88 -4.86 -0.19
N VAL A 19 -9.39 -3.66 0.11
CA VAL A 19 -9.58 -2.59 -0.88
C VAL A 19 -8.22 -2.01 -1.31
N PHE A 20 -7.32 -1.80 -0.35
CA PHE A 20 -5.95 -1.38 -0.64
C PHE A 20 -5.23 -2.40 -1.53
N LEU A 21 -5.35 -3.70 -1.22
CA LEU A 21 -4.75 -4.77 -2.01
C LEU A 21 -5.22 -4.76 -3.47
N ALA A 22 -6.54 -4.64 -3.68
CA ALA A 22 -7.12 -4.58 -5.01
C ALA A 22 -6.60 -3.36 -5.78
N SER A 23 -6.66 -2.16 -5.17
CA SER A 23 -6.17 -0.92 -5.77
C SER A 23 -4.66 -0.96 -6.06
N TYR A 24 -3.87 -1.51 -5.13
CA TYR A 24 -2.43 -1.70 -5.31
C TYR A 24 -2.17 -2.58 -6.52
N ASN A 25 -2.72 -3.79 -6.56
CA ASN A 25 -2.49 -4.76 -7.64
C ASN A 25 -3.03 -4.29 -9.00
N GLN A 26 -4.04 -3.42 -9.03
CA GLN A 26 -4.54 -2.80 -10.27
C GLN A 26 -3.68 -1.65 -10.78
N THR A 27 -2.98 -0.95 -9.88
CA THR A 27 -2.24 0.27 -10.23
C THR A 27 -0.73 0.08 -10.26
N ILE A 28 -0.20 -1.09 -9.89
CA ILE A 28 1.24 -1.35 -9.92
C ILE A 28 1.79 -1.31 -11.36
N PRO A 29 3.00 -0.77 -11.56
CA PRO A 29 3.69 -0.87 -12.85
C PRO A 29 4.05 -2.31 -13.19
N SER A 30 4.02 -2.64 -14.48
CA SER A 30 4.52 -3.90 -15.01
C SER A 30 5.98 -4.12 -14.59
N GLY A 31 6.26 -5.20 -13.86
CA GLY A 31 7.59 -5.52 -13.33
C GLY A 31 7.69 -5.47 -11.79
N PHE A 32 6.69 -4.91 -11.10
CA PHE A 32 6.62 -5.00 -9.64
C PHE A 32 5.87 -6.26 -9.19
N PRO A 33 6.27 -6.87 -8.06
CA PRO A 33 5.54 -8.00 -7.50
C PRO A 33 4.15 -7.55 -7.02
N ARG A 34 3.15 -8.39 -7.29
CA ARG A 34 1.81 -8.23 -6.73
C ARG A 34 1.89 -8.42 -5.22
N ALA A 35 1.25 -7.54 -4.47
CA ALA A 35 1.08 -7.75 -3.05
C ALA A 35 0.07 -8.87 -2.83
N SER A 36 0.21 -9.55 -1.69
CA SER A 36 -0.76 -10.53 -1.18
C SER A 36 -1.19 -10.13 0.23
N THR A 37 -2.35 -10.59 0.68
CA THR A 37 -2.84 -10.31 2.05
C THR A 37 -1.82 -10.69 3.13
N ALA A 38 -1.12 -11.81 2.96
CA ALA A 38 -0.04 -12.25 3.85
C ALA A 38 1.12 -11.24 3.92
N MET A 39 1.55 -10.71 2.76
CA MET A 39 2.59 -9.68 2.71
C MET A 39 2.14 -8.38 3.38
N LEU A 40 0.90 -7.97 3.16
CA LEU A 40 0.33 -6.77 3.77
C LEU A 40 0.27 -6.89 5.30
N ARG A 41 -0.13 -8.06 5.82
CA ARG A 41 -0.09 -8.34 7.27
C ARG A 41 1.33 -8.34 7.82
N LYS A 42 2.30 -8.93 7.09
CA LYS A 42 3.71 -8.90 7.48
C LYS A 42 4.26 -7.48 7.49
N PHE A 43 3.89 -6.66 6.51
CA PHE A 43 4.23 -5.25 6.43
C PHE A 43 3.64 -4.46 7.60
N GLN A 44 2.38 -4.70 7.96
CA GLN A 44 1.74 -4.12 9.15
C GLN A 44 2.51 -4.43 10.42
N GLY A 45 2.85 -5.71 10.64
CA GLY A 45 3.62 -6.12 11.82
C GLY A 45 5.06 -5.59 11.82
N THR A 46 5.66 -5.40 10.65
CA THR A 46 7.04 -4.85 10.51
C THR A 46 7.06 -3.33 10.71
N HIS A 47 5.99 -2.63 10.36
CA HIS A 47 5.90 -1.17 10.40
C HIS A 47 4.71 -0.67 11.23
N PRO A 48 4.57 -1.07 12.51
CA PRO A 48 3.43 -0.65 13.34
C PRO A 48 3.37 0.88 13.51
N THR A 49 4.51 1.57 13.37
CA THR A 49 4.61 3.03 13.40
C THR A 49 3.90 3.74 12.25
N LEU A 50 3.57 3.04 11.15
CA LEU A 50 2.74 3.56 10.05
C LEU A 50 1.24 3.44 10.36
N PHE A 51 0.86 2.53 11.26
CA PHE A 51 -0.51 2.17 11.61
C PHE A 51 -0.94 2.79 12.96
N LYS A 52 -0.61 4.08 13.18
CA LYS A 52 -0.87 4.77 14.46
C LYS A 52 -2.35 4.95 14.80
N HIS A 53 -3.24 4.83 13.82
CA HIS A 53 -4.69 4.93 14.00
C HIS A 53 -5.41 3.59 13.79
N GLY A 54 -4.70 2.46 13.95
CA GLY A 54 -5.22 1.12 13.71
C GLY A 54 -4.89 0.60 12.31
N ASP A 55 -5.65 -0.38 11.84
CA ASP A 55 -5.38 -1.15 10.61
C ASP A 55 -5.76 -0.45 9.30
N GLU A 56 -5.75 0.89 9.29
CA GLU A 56 -6.22 1.69 8.18
C GLU A 56 -5.13 1.90 7.12
N TRP A 57 -5.42 1.49 5.88
CA TRP A 57 -4.49 1.61 4.76
C TRP A 57 -4.79 2.84 3.91
N SER A 58 -3.75 3.63 3.62
CA SER A 58 -3.80 4.72 2.64
C SER A 58 -2.89 4.40 1.46
N VAL A 59 -3.42 4.47 0.24
CA VAL A 59 -2.65 4.26 -0.99
C VAL A 59 -1.52 5.28 -1.10
N ALA A 60 -1.77 6.55 -0.80
CA ALA A 60 -0.72 7.58 -0.87
C ALA A 60 0.44 7.32 0.11
N GLN A 61 0.12 6.94 1.35
CA GLN A 61 1.14 6.77 2.41
C GLN A 61 1.84 5.41 2.35
N HIS A 62 1.09 4.33 2.12
CA HIS A 62 1.59 2.96 2.26
C HIS A 62 2.11 2.39 0.94
N ARG A 63 1.64 2.84 -0.23
CA ARG A 63 2.06 2.27 -1.52
C ARG A 63 3.56 2.43 -1.75
N LYS A 64 4.11 3.62 -1.56
CA LYS A 64 5.55 3.85 -1.77
C LYS A 64 6.39 3.01 -0.81
N LYS A 65 6.01 2.96 0.48
CA LYS A 65 6.70 2.16 1.49
C LYS A 65 6.59 0.66 1.23
N LEU A 66 5.43 0.18 0.79
CA LEU A 66 5.23 -1.22 0.43
C LEU A 66 6.04 -1.58 -0.82
N MET A 67 6.05 -0.74 -1.85
CA MET A 67 6.86 -0.96 -3.06
C MET A 67 8.35 -0.98 -2.73
N ASP A 68 8.82 -0.05 -1.89
CA ASP A 68 10.20 0.01 -1.40
C ASP A 68 10.57 -1.26 -0.61
N TRP A 69 9.69 -1.70 0.31
CA TRP A 69 9.86 -2.92 1.08
C TRP A 69 9.87 -4.19 0.22
N LEU A 70 9.00 -4.27 -0.80
CA LEU A 70 8.95 -5.39 -1.73
C LEU A 70 10.15 -5.41 -2.70
N SER A 71 10.64 -4.25 -3.12
CA SER A 71 11.76 -4.14 -4.07
C SER A 71 13.12 -4.30 -3.40
N GLY A 72 13.24 -3.92 -2.13
CA GLY A 72 14.46 -4.05 -1.34
C GLY A 72 14.75 -5.46 -0.82
N GLY A 73 13.95 -6.47 -1.19
CA GLY A 73 14.13 -7.84 -0.70
C GLY A 73 13.54 -8.07 0.69
N GLY A 74 12.32 -7.58 0.94
CA GLY A 74 11.56 -7.83 2.18
C GLY A 74 11.19 -9.30 2.39
N ASN A 75 12.18 -10.11 2.73
CA ASN A 75 12.19 -11.54 3.08
C ASN A 75 11.96 -12.51 1.92
N ALA A 76 13.03 -12.78 1.17
CA ALA A 76 13.29 -14.13 0.70
C ALA A 76 13.56 -15.01 1.94
N VAL A 77 12.51 -15.65 2.47
CA VAL A 77 12.53 -16.97 3.14
C VAL A 77 11.12 -17.55 3.09
#